data_AF-A0A950QRS0-F1
#
_entry.id   AF-A0A950QRS0-F1
#
_cell.length_a   1.000
_cell.length_b   1.000
_cell.length_c   1.000
_cell.angle_alpha   90.00
_cell.angle_beta   90.00
_cell.angle_gamma   90.00
#
_symmetry.space_group_name_H-M   'P 1'
#
loop_
_entity.id
_entity.type
_entity.pdbx_description
1 polymer ?
#
loop_
_entity_poly.entity_id
_entity_poly.type
_entity_poly.pdbx_seq_one_letter_code
_entity_poly.pdbx_strand_id
1 'polypeptide(L)'
;GPGHRLREVFAEGGGIPGLLAVHQDASGSARALALSYAKGIGCTRAGVIETSFGEETETDLFGEQAVLCGGVSALVKAGFETLVEAGYQPEIAYFECLHELKLIVDLMYRGGLNFMRYSVSDTAEYGDYTGGPKVVTKETYATLRKMLAEIRNGDFARQWIDENEKGRPWFNQARGRERDHLIERVGAELRSMMSFVNPVVAPDQSAGKATVEINEEQKAIAGV
;
A
#
# COMPACT_ATOMS: atom_id res chain seq x y z
N GLY A 1 9.49 -4.12 -1.04
CA GLY A 1 9.02 -3.19 0.03
C GLY A 1 9.50 -1.77 -0.23
N PRO A 2 8.81 -0.72 0.23
CA PRO A 2 9.15 0.68 -0.13
C PRO A 2 10.54 1.11 0.36
N GLY A 3 11.28 1.85 -0.47
CA GLY A 3 12.66 2.26 -0.17
C GLY A 3 12.83 3.13 1.09
N HIS A 4 11.93 4.10 1.32
CA HIS A 4 11.95 4.93 2.53
C HIS A 4 11.77 4.08 3.79
N ARG A 5 10.82 3.12 3.77
CA ARG A 5 10.60 2.19 4.88
C ARG A 5 11.81 1.30 5.15
N LEU A 6 12.53 0.86 4.11
CA LEU A 6 13.77 0.09 4.29
C LEU A 6 14.77 0.88 5.13
N ARG A 7 14.95 2.17 4.82
CA ARG A 7 15.88 3.03 5.55
C ARG A 7 15.41 3.32 6.98
N GLU A 8 14.14 3.64 7.16
CA GLU A 8 13.56 3.97 8.47
C GLU A 8 13.69 2.79 9.43
N VAL A 9 13.22 1.61 9.02
CA VAL A 9 13.27 0.40 9.84
C VAL A 9 14.73 -0.02 10.10
N PHE A 10 15.64 0.15 9.14
CA PHE A 10 17.07 -0.09 9.36
C PHE A 10 17.65 0.81 10.45
N ALA A 11 17.31 2.10 10.42
CA ALA A 11 17.78 3.08 11.40
C ALA A 11 17.21 2.84 12.80
N GLU A 12 16.00 2.30 12.89
CA GLU A 12 15.35 1.85 14.13
C GLU A 12 15.92 0.52 14.67
N GLY A 13 16.90 -0.07 13.98
CA GLY A 13 17.53 -1.34 14.37
C GLY A 13 16.82 -2.59 13.86
N GLY A 14 15.68 -2.45 13.18
CA GLY A 14 14.98 -3.53 12.49
C GLY A 14 15.52 -3.80 11.08
N GLY A 15 14.79 -4.62 10.31
CA GLY A 15 15.01 -4.80 8.87
C GLY A 15 13.69 -5.11 8.14
N ILE A 16 13.68 -4.96 6.82
CA ILE A 16 12.59 -5.47 5.96
C ILE A 16 13.02 -6.84 5.41
N PRO A 17 12.14 -7.85 5.34
CA PRO A 17 12.48 -9.14 4.74
C PRO A 17 13.07 -8.98 3.33
N GLY A 18 14.07 -9.79 3.01
CA GLY A 18 14.70 -9.81 1.69
C GLY A 18 14.42 -11.11 0.94
N LEU A 19 14.33 -11.03 -0.38
CA LEU A 19 14.38 -12.18 -1.27
C LEU A 19 15.76 -12.24 -1.93
N LEU A 20 16.31 -13.44 -2.08
CA LEU A 20 17.61 -13.67 -2.71
C LEU A 20 17.45 -14.65 -3.86
N ALA A 21 17.89 -14.24 -5.05
CA ALA A 21 17.95 -15.09 -6.23
C ALA A 21 19.32 -14.97 -6.91
N VAL A 22 19.82 -16.08 -7.45
CA VAL A 22 21.04 -16.13 -8.27
C VAL A 22 20.66 -16.67 -9.64
N HIS A 23 20.75 -15.85 -10.69
CA HIS A 23 20.47 -16.28 -12.07
C HIS A 23 21.68 -17.01 -12.67
N GLN A 24 22.89 -16.50 -12.41
CA GLN A 24 24.15 -17.05 -12.87
C GLN A 24 25.20 -16.90 -11.77
N ASP A 25 26.03 -17.93 -11.58
CA ASP A 25 27.17 -17.89 -10.66
C ASP A 25 28.45 -18.30 -11.36
N ALA A 26 29.04 -17.37 -12.13
CA ALA A 26 30.32 -17.59 -12.80
C ALA A 26 31.50 -17.67 -11.82
N SER A 27 31.34 -17.13 -10.61
CA SER A 27 32.40 -17.04 -9.59
C SER A 27 32.43 -18.20 -8.60
N GLY A 28 31.33 -18.96 -8.50
CA GLY A 28 31.09 -19.95 -7.43
C GLY A 28 30.78 -19.32 -6.07
N SER A 29 30.52 -18.02 -6.00
CA SER A 29 30.35 -17.25 -4.76
C SER A 29 29.18 -16.26 -4.79
N ALA A 30 28.37 -16.25 -5.85
CA ALA A 30 27.29 -15.27 -6.03
C ALA A 30 26.27 -15.29 -4.88
N ARG A 31 25.93 -16.48 -4.38
CA ARG A 31 24.99 -16.63 -3.25
C ARG A 31 25.55 -16.00 -1.97
N ALA A 32 26.83 -16.24 -1.67
CA ALA A 32 27.47 -15.67 -0.49
C ALA A 32 27.59 -14.15 -0.58
N LEU A 33 27.90 -13.63 -1.78
CA LEU A 33 27.93 -12.21 -2.07
C LEU A 33 26.54 -11.56 -1.90
N ALA A 34 25.49 -12.15 -2.48
CA ALA A 34 24.13 -11.65 -2.37
C ALA A 34 23.63 -11.65 -0.91
N LEU A 35 23.95 -12.68 -0.13
CA LEU A 35 23.61 -12.73 1.29
C LEU A 35 24.39 -11.68 2.11
N SER A 36 25.68 -11.46 1.80
CA SER A 36 26.47 -10.39 2.39
C SER A 36 25.87 -9.01 2.11
N TYR A 37 25.41 -8.78 0.88
CA TYR A 37 24.71 -7.56 0.49
C TYR A 37 23.40 -7.38 1.28
N ALA A 38 22.56 -8.42 1.33
CA ALA A 38 21.31 -8.41 2.08
C ALA A 38 21.53 -8.12 3.58
N LYS A 39 22.63 -8.63 4.15
CA LYS A 39 23.06 -8.29 5.51
C LYS A 39 23.50 -6.83 5.64
N GLY A 40 24.26 -6.32 4.67
CA GLY A 40 24.72 -4.93 4.63
C GLY A 40 23.58 -3.91 4.65
N ILE A 41 22.46 -4.23 4.00
CA ILE A 41 21.25 -3.40 4.01
C ILE A 41 20.25 -3.77 5.13
N GLY A 42 20.62 -4.71 6.01
CA GLY A 42 19.87 -5.10 7.21
C GLY A 42 18.69 -6.06 7.01
N CYS A 43 18.45 -6.58 5.81
CA CYS A 43 17.35 -7.53 5.56
C CYS A 43 17.45 -8.80 6.41
N THR A 44 18.66 -9.27 6.70
CA THR A 44 18.89 -10.46 7.52
C THR A 44 18.40 -10.32 8.97
N ARG A 45 18.07 -9.10 9.43
CA ARG A 45 17.48 -8.88 10.77
C ARG A 45 16.03 -9.38 10.83
N ALA A 46 15.30 -9.28 9.72
CA ALA A 46 13.94 -9.79 9.59
C ALA A 46 13.89 -11.19 8.95
N GLY A 47 14.84 -11.48 8.06
CA GLY A 47 14.96 -12.76 7.37
C GLY A 47 15.23 -12.57 5.88
N VAL A 48 15.96 -13.52 5.30
CA VAL A 48 16.19 -13.59 3.86
C VAL A 48 15.76 -14.96 3.37
N ILE A 49 14.92 -14.99 2.34
CA ILE A 49 14.38 -16.21 1.75
C ILE A 49 14.95 -16.37 0.34
N GLU A 50 15.40 -17.57 0.02
CA GLU A 50 15.91 -17.91 -1.30
C GLU A 50 14.75 -18.17 -2.27
N THR A 51 14.85 -17.61 -3.47
CA THR A 51 13.84 -17.67 -4.53
C THR A 51 14.53 -17.73 -5.90
N SER A 52 13.75 -17.65 -6.98
CA SER A 52 14.24 -17.48 -8.35
C SER A 52 13.86 -16.12 -8.91
N PHE A 53 14.54 -15.67 -9.96
CA PHE A 53 14.16 -14.44 -10.68
C PHE A 53 12.72 -14.52 -11.20
N GLY A 54 12.28 -15.68 -11.69
CA GLY A 54 10.90 -15.84 -12.17
C GLY A 54 9.87 -15.71 -11.06
N GLU A 55 10.08 -16.39 -9.93
CA GLU A 55 9.16 -16.32 -8.79
C GLU A 55 9.13 -14.92 -8.17
N GLU A 56 10.28 -14.28 -7.97
CA GLU A 56 10.35 -12.91 -7.43
C GLU A 56 9.61 -11.93 -8.34
N THR A 57 9.90 -11.94 -9.65
CA THR A 57 9.32 -10.98 -10.58
C THR A 57 7.81 -11.20 -10.74
N GLU A 58 7.35 -12.47 -10.84
CA GLU A 58 5.92 -12.76 -10.97
C GLU A 58 5.14 -12.39 -9.69
N THR A 59 5.69 -12.70 -8.52
CA THR A 59 5.00 -12.48 -7.24
C THR A 59 5.05 -11.02 -6.77
N ASP A 60 6.15 -10.31 -7.01
CA ASP A 60 6.27 -8.88 -6.69
C ASP A 60 5.29 -8.05 -7.52
N LEU A 61 5.33 -8.22 -8.86
CA LEU A 61 4.40 -7.55 -9.78
C LEU A 61 2.93 -7.88 -9.46
N PHE A 62 2.63 -9.13 -9.11
CA PHE A 62 1.27 -9.50 -8.72
C PHE A 62 0.88 -8.81 -7.40
N GLY A 63 1.75 -8.87 -6.40
CA GLY A 63 1.50 -8.31 -5.07
C GLY A 63 1.19 -6.81 -5.12
N GLU A 64 2.00 -6.03 -5.84
CA GLU A 64 1.78 -4.58 -5.97
C GLU A 64 0.51 -4.23 -6.75
N GLN A 65 0.24 -4.93 -7.85
CA GLN A 65 -0.94 -4.66 -8.67
C GLN A 65 -2.24 -5.06 -7.94
N ALA A 66 -2.26 -6.24 -7.35
CA ALA A 66 -3.49 -6.84 -6.84
C ALA A 66 -3.82 -6.44 -5.39
N VAL A 67 -2.82 -6.19 -4.54
CA VAL A 67 -3.04 -6.04 -3.09
C VAL A 67 -2.37 -4.79 -2.56
N LEU A 68 -1.03 -4.71 -2.62
CA LEU A 68 -0.23 -3.76 -1.85
C LEU A 68 -0.33 -2.32 -2.36
N CYS A 69 -0.67 -2.12 -3.63
CA CYS A 69 -0.88 -0.80 -4.21
C CYS A 69 -2.25 -0.70 -4.88
N GLY A 70 -2.47 -1.41 -5.98
CA GLY A 70 -3.71 -1.27 -6.76
C GLY A 70 -4.97 -1.66 -5.98
N GLY A 71 -4.97 -2.84 -5.37
CA GLY A 71 -6.12 -3.34 -4.60
C GLY A 71 -6.48 -2.45 -3.40
N VAL A 72 -5.52 -2.20 -2.51
CA VAL A 72 -5.78 -1.41 -1.30
C VAL A 72 -6.18 0.03 -1.61
N SER A 73 -5.48 0.71 -2.53
CA SER A 73 -5.81 2.11 -2.85
C SER A 73 -7.17 2.24 -3.53
N ALA A 74 -7.54 1.30 -4.41
CA ALA A 74 -8.86 1.28 -5.02
C ALA A 74 -9.97 1.03 -4.00
N LEU A 75 -9.78 0.09 -3.06
CA LEU A 75 -10.78 -0.22 -2.04
C LEU A 75 -10.98 0.95 -1.07
N VAL A 76 -9.90 1.60 -0.64
CA VAL A 76 -9.95 2.81 0.19
C VAL A 76 -10.75 3.91 -0.50
N LYS A 77 -10.44 4.21 -1.78
CA LYS A 77 -11.15 5.25 -2.54
C LYS A 77 -12.61 4.91 -2.73
N ALA A 78 -12.94 3.67 -3.12
CA ALA A 78 -14.32 3.24 -3.30
C ALA A 78 -15.14 3.37 -2.00
N GLY A 79 -14.57 3.00 -0.85
CA GLY A 79 -15.22 3.19 0.45
C GLY A 79 -15.43 4.66 0.79
N PHE A 80 -14.38 5.48 0.61
CA PHE A 80 -14.43 6.92 0.85
C PHE A 80 -15.48 7.61 -0.04
N GLU A 81 -15.45 7.37 -1.35
CA GLU A 81 -16.38 7.91 -2.33
C GLU A 81 -17.82 7.50 -1.99
N THR A 82 -18.06 6.23 -1.67
CA THR A 82 -19.39 5.73 -1.28
C THR A 82 -19.95 6.51 -0.07
N LEU A 83 -19.13 6.78 0.95
CA LEU A 83 -19.58 7.55 2.11
C LEU A 83 -19.83 9.02 1.78
N VAL A 84 -18.93 9.65 1.03
CA VAL A 84 -19.09 11.06 0.65
C VAL A 84 -20.30 11.27 -0.26
N GLU A 85 -20.52 10.39 -1.23
CA GLU A 85 -21.69 10.42 -2.13
C GLU A 85 -23.01 10.21 -1.38
N ALA A 86 -22.99 9.44 -0.28
CA ALA A 86 -24.13 9.29 0.61
C ALA A 86 -24.38 10.50 1.52
N GLY A 87 -23.54 11.53 1.46
CA GLY A 87 -23.68 12.78 2.22
C GLY A 87 -23.00 12.79 3.58
N TYR A 88 -22.14 11.81 3.88
CA TYR A 88 -21.30 11.84 5.08
C TYR A 88 -20.16 12.85 4.94
N GLN A 89 -19.68 13.37 6.07
CA GLN A 89 -18.56 14.30 6.10
C GLN A 89 -17.29 13.65 5.52
N PRO A 90 -16.57 14.31 4.59
CA PRO A 90 -15.32 13.77 4.03
C PRO A 90 -14.27 13.44 5.09
N GLU A 91 -14.21 14.20 6.18
CA GLU A 91 -13.26 13.97 7.27
C GLU A 91 -13.53 12.62 7.97
N ILE A 92 -14.80 12.33 8.25
CA ILE A 92 -15.22 11.05 8.84
C ILE A 92 -14.96 9.90 7.87
N ALA A 93 -15.30 10.07 6.59
CA ALA A 93 -15.01 9.07 5.57
C ALA A 93 -13.50 8.79 5.44
N TYR A 94 -12.65 9.81 5.58
CA TYR A 94 -11.20 9.64 5.59
C TYR A 94 -10.72 8.81 6.80
N PHE A 95 -11.24 9.10 7.99
CA PHE A 95 -10.89 8.34 9.20
C PHE A 95 -11.24 6.86 9.03
N GLU A 96 -12.49 6.58 8.67
CA GLU A 96 -13.06 5.24 8.55
C GLU A 96 -12.40 4.43 7.42
N CYS A 97 -12.16 5.05 6.27
CA CYS A 97 -11.71 4.32 5.07
C CYS A 97 -10.20 4.29 4.87
N LEU A 98 -9.42 5.22 5.45
CA LEU A 98 -7.96 5.25 5.29
C LEU A 98 -7.19 5.28 6.61
N HIS A 99 -7.53 6.20 7.54
CA HIS A 99 -6.72 6.37 8.76
C HIS A 99 -6.71 5.10 9.62
N GLU A 100 -7.88 4.52 9.87
CA GLU A 100 -8.03 3.32 10.69
C GLU A 100 -7.48 2.05 10.04
N LEU A 101 -7.33 2.04 8.70
CA LEU A 101 -6.75 0.90 8.00
C LEU A 101 -5.34 0.58 8.52
N LYS A 102 -4.55 1.60 8.91
CA LYS A 102 -3.25 1.38 9.53
C LYS A 102 -3.36 0.59 10.82
N LEU A 103 -4.33 0.88 11.68
CA LEU A 103 -4.50 0.20 12.96
C LEU A 103 -4.84 -1.27 12.76
N ILE A 104 -5.76 -1.57 11.83
CA ILE A 104 -6.14 -2.93 11.46
C ILE A 104 -4.94 -3.70 10.87
N VAL A 105 -4.21 -3.09 9.93
CA VAL A 105 -3.03 -3.71 9.32
C VAL A 105 -1.90 -3.91 10.34
N ASP A 106 -1.72 -3.01 11.30
CA ASP A 106 -0.73 -3.18 12.38
C ASP A 106 -1.07 -4.37 13.28
N LEU A 107 -2.36 -4.62 13.56
CA LEU A 107 -2.81 -5.83 14.29
C LEU A 107 -2.53 -7.09 13.46
N MET A 108 -2.86 -7.08 12.17
CA MET A 108 -2.58 -8.18 11.25
C MET A 108 -1.07 -8.46 11.15
N TYR A 109 -0.25 -7.42 11.08
CA TYR A 109 1.19 -7.51 11.03
C TYR A 109 1.77 -8.16 12.30
N ARG A 110 1.20 -7.85 13.47
CA ARG A 110 1.68 -8.33 14.77
C ARG A 110 1.22 -9.75 15.12
N GLY A 111 0.03 -10.17 14.71
CA GLY A 111 -0.56 -11.44 15.15
C GLY A 111 -1.46 -12.14 14.13
N GLY A 112 -1.40 -11.73 12.86
CA GLY A 112 -2.23 -12.27 11.79
C GLY A 112 -3.69 -11.88 11.88
N LEU A 113 -4.50 -12.43 10.97
CA LEU A 113 -5.95 -12.18 10.90
C LEU A 113 -6.67 -12.55 12.21
N ASN A 114 -6.19 -13.59 12.90
CA ASN A 114 -6.80 -14.02 14.16
C ASN A 114 -6.62 -12.97 15.26
N PHE A 115 -5.41 -12.41 15.42
CA PHE A 115 -5.20 -11.37 16.43
C PHE A 115 -5.96 -10.09 16.12
N MET A 116 -6.07 -9.73 14.83
CA MET A 116 -6.93 -8.63 14.40
C MET A 116 -8.38 -8.86 14.82
N ARG A 117 -8.96 -10.03 14.49
CA ARG A 117 -10.35 -10.38 14.82
C ARG A 117 -10.62 -10.45 16.32
N TYR A 118 -9.67 -11.00 17.08
CA TYR A 118 -9.71 -10.99 18.54
C TYR A 118 -9.71 -9.57 19.14
N SER A 119 -9.09 -8.60 18.45
CA SER A 119 -8.90 -7.24 18.98
C SER A 119 -10.03 -6.28 18.61
N VAL A 120 -10.82 -6.58 17.57
CA VAL A 120 -12.00 -5.79 17.21
C VAL A 120 -13.23 -6.25 17.98
N SER A 121 -14.33 -5.48 17.93
CA SER A 121 -15.58 -5.90 18.57
C SER A 121 -16.24 -7.07 17.83
N ASP A 122 -17.07 -7.85 18.52
CA ASP A 122 -17.87 -8.93 17.92
C ASP A 122 -18.73 -8.42 16.75
N THR A 123 -19.20 -7.16 16.80
CA THR A 123 -19.94 -6.53 15.70
C THR A 123 -19.07 -6.32 14.47
N ALA A 124 -17.82 -5.86 14.65
CA ALA A 124 -16.88 -5.68 13.55
C ALA A 124 -16.44 -7.02 12.96
N GLU A 125 -16.19 -8.03 13.80
CA GLU A 125 -15.86 -9.39 13.35
C GLU A 125 -17.02 -10.02 12.56
N TYR A 126 -18.26 -9.89 13.04
CA TYR A 126 -19.45 -10.30 12.29
C TYR A 126 -19.57 -9.56 10.94
N GLY A 127 -19.27 -8.25 10.94
CA GLY A 127 -19.20 -7.42 9.75
C GLY A 127 -18.15 -7.89 8.74
N ASP A 128 -16.94 -8.26 9.18
CA ASP A 128 -15.89 -8.85 8.34
C ASP A 128 -16.41 -10.14 7.66
N TYR A 129 -16.93 -11.09 8.44
CA TYR A 129 -17.39 -12.38 7.90
C TYR A 129 -18.53 -12.27 6.90
N THR A 130 -19.41 -11.28 7.05
CA THR A 130 -20.57 -11.09 6.19
C THR A 130 -20.33 -10.10 5.05
N GLY A 131 -19.45 -9.13 5.24
CA GLY A 131 -19.12 -8.07 4.28
C GLY A 131 -17.99 -8.48 3.33
N GLY A 132 -16.93 -9.11 3.84
CA GLY A 132 -15.75 -9.50 3.06
C GLY A 132 -16.08 -10.28 1.78
N PRO A 133 -16.89 -11.36 1.85
CA PRO A 133 -17.29 -12.12 0.65
C PRO A 133 -18.14 -11.35 -0.37
N LYS A 134 -18.74 -10.22 0.02
CA LYS A 134 -19.50 -9.34 -0.89
C LYS A 134 -18.58 -8.38 -1.65
N VAL A 135 -17.43 -8.03 -1.08
CA VAL A 135 -16.41 -7.20 -1.71
C VAL A 135 -15.45 -8.07 -2.54
N VAL A 136 -15.01 -9.20 -2.00
CA VAL A 136 -14.14 -10.17 -2.67
C VAL A 136 -14.98 -11.31 -3.22
N THR A 137 -15.52 -11.10 -4.41
CA THR A 137 -16.43 -12.04 -5.08
C THR A 137 -15.69 -13.05 -5.97
N LYS A 138 -16.43 -13.97 -6.60
CA LYS A 138 -15.88 -14.90 -7.60
C LYS A 138 -15.24 -14.16 -8.79
N GLU A 139 -15.80 -13.02 -9.16
CA GLU A 139 -15.32 -12.12 -10.20
C GLU A 139 -14.01 -11.46 -9.78
N THR A 140 -13.86 -11.07 -8.51
CA THR A 140 -12.59 -10.60 -7.95
C THR A 140 -11.52 -11.69 -8.10
N TYR A 141 -11.81 -12.93 -7.69
CA TYR A 141 -10.87 -14.05 -7.89
C TYR A 141 -10.54 -14.32 -9.36
N ALA A 142 -11.50 -14.18 -10.27
CA ALA A 142 -11.26 -14.33 -11.71
C ALA A 142 -10.33 -13.22 -12.24
N THR A 143 -10.51 -11.99 -11.76
CA THR A 143 -9.67 -10.84 -12.11
C THR A 143 -8.24 -11.04 -11.61
N LEU A 144 -8.07 -11.48 -10.36
CA LEU A 144 -6.75 -11.80 -9.80
C LEU A 144 -6.02 -12.87 -10.62
N ARG A 145 -6.71 -13.94 -11.01
CA ARG A 145 -6.12 -14.98 -11.87
C ARG A 145 -5.72 -14.44 -13.24
N LYS A 146 -6.51 -13.54 -13.82
CA LYS A 146 -6.22 -12.91 -15.10
C LYS A 146 -4.98 -12.01 -15.01
N MET A 147 -4.89 -11.17 -13.98
CA MET A 147 -3.72 -10.32 -13.74
C MET A 147 -2.44 -11.15 -13.61
N LEU A 148 -2.48 -12.24 -12.84
CA LEU A 148 -1.34 -13.16 -12.75
C LEU A 148 -0.98 -13.77 -14.12
N ALA A 149 -1.97 -14.16 -14.93
CA ALA A 149 -1.71 -14.69 -16.26
C ALA A 149 -1.06 -13.66 -17.20
N GLU A 150 -1.48 -12.39 -17.15
CA GLU A 150 -0.92 -11.27 -17.93
C GLU A 150 0.51 -10.90 -17.49
N ILE A 151 0.84 -11.12 -16.22
CA ILE A 151 2.22 -11.02 -15.73
C ILE A 151 3.07 -12.15 -16.32
N ARG A 152 2.61 -13.40 -16.18
CA ARG A 152 3.36 -14.60 -16.57
C ARG A 152 3.57 -14.71 -18.08
N ASN A 153 2.63 -14.24 -18.90
CA ASN A 153 2.76 -14.23 -20.35
C ASN A 153 3.51 -12.98 -20.89
N GLY A 154 3.91 -12.05 -20.01
CA GLY A 154 4.65 -10.83 -20.32
C GLY A 154 3.81 -9.70 -20.93
N ASP A 155 2.48 -9.79 -20.97
CA ASP A 155 1.61 -8.73 -21.48
C ASP A 155 1.80 -7.45 -20.66
N PHE A 156 1.81 -7.55 -19.33
CA PHE A 156 2.04 -6.41 -18.45
C PHE A 156 3.39 -5.74 -18.72
N ALA A 157 4.47 -6.53 -18.81
CA ALA A 157 5.81 -6.02 -19.05
C ALA A 157 5.91 -5.28 -20.40
N ARG A 158 5.32 -5.84 -21.47
CA ARG A 158 5.27 -5.19 -22.78
C ARG A 158 4.53 -3.86 -22.74
N GLN A 159 3.37 -3.81 -22.08
CA GLN A 159 2.59 -2.58 -21.95
C GLN A 159 3.35 -1.50 -21.17
N TRP A 160 3.98 -1.87 -20.06
CA TRP A 160 4.75 -0.91 -19.25
C TRP A 160 5.97 -0.35 -20.00
N ILE A 161 6.72 -1.21 -20.68
CA ILE A 161 7.89 -0.79 -21.48
C ILE A 161 7.46 0.19 -22.58
N ASP A 162 6.41 -0.15 -23.34
CA ASP A 162 5.87 0.69 -24.42
C ASP A 162 5.39 2.06 -23.90
N GLU A 163 4.65 2.10 -22.79
CA GLU A 163 4.23 3.36 -22.15
C GLU A 163 5.42 4.19 -21.68
N ASN A 164 6.45 3.54 -21.11
CA ASN A 164 7.66 4.23 -20.65
C ASN A 164 8.49 4.80 -21.81
N GLU A 165 8.66 4.05 -22.90
CA GLU A 165 9.37 4.51 -24.11
C GLU A 165 8.67 5.70 -24.77
N LYS A 166 7.34 5.79 -24.65
CA LYS A 166 6.54 6.93 -25.11
C LYS A 166 6.59 8.16 -24.17
N GLY A 167 7.35 8.10 -23.08
CA GLY A 167 7.45 9.20 -22.12
C GLY A 167 6.34 9.22 -21.07
N ARG A 168 5.63 8.10 -20.86
CA ARG A 168 4.61 7.91 -19.80
C ARG A 168 3.40 8.85 -19.86
N PRO A 169 2.79 9.13 -21.04
CA PRO A 169 1.69 10.08 -21.15
C PRO A 169 0.46 9.67 -20.34
N TRP A 170 0.00 8.42 -20.44
CA TRP A 170 -1.14 7.93 -19.69
C TRP A 170 -0.83 7.87 -18.19
N PHE A 171 0.35 7.38 -17.85
CA PHE A 171 0.77 7.22 -16.46
C PHE A 171 0.90 8.57 -15.73
N ASN A 172 1.48 9.58 -16.37
CA ASN A 172 1.57 10.93 -15.79
C ASN A 172 0.19 11.58 -15.67
N GLN A 173 -0.71 11.36 -16.64
CA GLN A 173 -2.08 11.85 -16.56
C GLN A 173 -2.86 11.18 -15.41
N ALA A 174 -2.75 9.86 -15.28
CA ALA A 174 -3.36 9.10 -14.19
C ALA A 174 -2.83 9.58 -12.83
N ARG A 175 -1.51 9.71 -12.69
CA ARG A 175 -0.87 10.25 -11.49
C ARG A 175 -1.40 11.64 -11.12
N GLY A 176 -1.61 12.53 -12.10
CA GLY A 176 -2.19 13.85 -11.86
C GLY A 176 -3.60 13.75 -11.25
N ARG A 177 -4.48 12.96 -11.88
CA ARG A 177 -5.85 12.74 -11.37
C ARG A 177 -5.87 12.16 -9.96
N GLU A 178 -5.01 11.18 -9.67
CA GLU A 178 -4.93 10.55 -8.35
C GLU A 178 -4.46 11.53 -7.27
N ARG A 179 -3.51 12.43 -7.59
CA ARG A 179 -3.07 13.47 -6.65
C ARG A 179 -4.16 14.51 -6.36
N ASP A 180 -5.04 14.75 -7.33
CA ASP A 180 -6.14 15.71 -7.21
C ASP A 180 -7.38 15.15 -6.52
N HIS A 181 -7.38 13.85 -6.18
CA HIS A 181 -8.50 13.19 -5.54
C HIS A 181 -8.87 13.85 -4.20
N LEU A 182 -10.17 13.92 -3.86
CA LEU A 182 -10.65 14.60 -2.65
C LEU A 182 -10.01 14.04 -1.37
N ILE A 183 -9.81 12.72 -1.32
CA ILE A 183 -9.17 12.05 -0.17
C ILE A 183 -7.77 12.58 0.14
N GLU A 184 -7.02 13.02 -0.88
CA GLU A 184 -5.67 13.55 -0.71
C GLU A 184 -5.70 14.94 -0.09
N ARG A 185 -6.68 15.78 -0.47
CA ARG A 185 -6.86 17.13 0.08
C ARG A 185 -7.28 17.07 1.55
N VAL A 186 -8.36 16.34 1.83
CA VAL A 186 -8.88 16.13 3.19
C VAL A 186 -7.81 15.48 4.06
N GLY A 187 -7.14 14.46 3.54
CA GLY A 187 -6.10 13.75 4.27
C GLY A 187 -4.89 14.60 4.62
N ALA A 188 -4.44 15.48 3.72
CA ALA A 188 -3.32 16.38 4.01
C ALA A 188 -3.63 17.32 5.17
N GLU A 189 -4.84 17.89 5.19
CA GLU A 189 -5.31 18.77 6.26
C GLU A 189 -5.43 18.02 7.60
N LEU A 190 -6.10 16.87 7.61
CA LEU A 190 -6.24 16.05 8.82
C LEU A 190 -4.90 15.60 9.39
N ARG A 191 -3.98 15.10 8.55
CA ARG A 191 -2.65 14.66 9.00
C ARG A 191 -1.82 15.82 9.55
N SER A 192 -2.04 17.05 9.10
CA SER A 192 -1.34 18.24 9.62
C SER A 192 -1.73 18.60 11.05
N MET A 193 -2.93 18.19 11.49
CA MET A 193 -3.43 18.40 12.86
C MET A 193 -2.99 17.29 13.82
N MET A 194 -2.53 16.14 13.31
CA MET A 194 -2.15 14.99 14.11
C MET A 194 -0.64 14.96 14.38
N SER A 195 -0.22 15.55 15.50
CA SER A 195 1.20 15.65 15.87
C SER A 195 1.95 14.31 15.92
N PHE A 196 1.27 13.22 16.25
CA PHE A 196 1.84 11.87 16.33
C PHE A 196 2.04 11.18 14.98
N VAL A 197 1.48 11.72 13.88
CA VAL A 197 1.57 11.13 12.54
C VAL A 197 2.85 11.53 11.81
N ASN A 198 3.53 12.61 12.23
CA ASN A 198 4.71 13.16 11.56
C ASN A 198 4.51 13.29 10.03
N PRO A 199 3.58 14.16 9.58
CA PRO A 199 3.15 14.20 8.19
C PRO A 199 4.30 14.46 7.22
N VAL A 200 4.31 13.71 6.11
CA VAL A 200 5.28 13.85 5.01
C VAL A 200 4.52 14.26 3.75
N VAL A 201 5.10 15.17 2.96
CA VAL A 201 4.55 15.61 1.67
C VAL A 201 5.37 14.99 0.55
N ALA A 202 4.70 14.45 -0.46
CA ALA A 202 5.38 13.94 -1.65
C ALA A 202 6.11 15.08 -2.39
N PRO A 203 7.35 14.89 -2.89
CA PRO A 203 8.18 15.97 -3.46
C PRO A 203 7.57 16.79 -4.62
N ASP A 204 6.48 16.30 -5.22
CA ASP A 204 5.84 16.86 -6.40
C ASP A 204 4.35 17.22 -6.13
N GLN A 205 4.00 17.37 -4.84
CA GLN A 205 2.78 18.03 -4.39
C GLN A 205 3.20 19.41 -3.84
N SER A 206 3.18 20.45 -4.68
CA SER A 206 3.09 21.81 -4.14
C SER A 206 1.76 21.88 -3.40
N ALA A 207 1.78 22.14 -2.08
CA ALA A 207 0.59 22.24 -1.25
C ALA A 207 -0.41 23.24 -1.86
N GLY A 208 -1.33 22.73 -2.68
CA GLY A 208 -2.43 23.51 -3.22
C GLY A 208 -3.35 23.85 -2.05
N LYS A 209 -3.33 25.12 -1.64
CA LYS A 209 -4.23 25.65 -0.62
C LYS A 209 -5.67 25.63 -1.15
N ALA A 210 -6.32 24.47 -1.12
CA ALA A 210 -7.76 24.40 -1.03
C ALA A 210 -8.08 24.19 0.45
N THR A 211 -8.36 25.29 1.15
CA THR A 211 -8.92 25.23 2.51
C THR A 211 -10.31 24.61 2.42
N VAL A 212 -10.47 23.39 2.93
CA VAL A 212 -11.78 22.90 3.31
C VAL A 212 -12.11 23.62 4.62
N GLU A 213 -13.26 24.29 4.72
CA GLU A 213 -13.65 24.94 5.97
C GLU A 213 -14.03 23.87 7.01
N ILE A 214 -13.03 23.38 7.76
CA ILE A 214 -13.24 22.54 8.94
C ILE A 214 -13.79 23.41 10.09
N ASN A 215 -14.91 23.00 10.68
CA ASN A 215 -15.55 23.71 11.78
C ASN A 215 -14.80 23.51 13.12
N GLU A 216 -15.11 24.32 14.14
CA GLU A 216 -14.42 24.24 15.45
C GLU A 216 -14.63 22.92 16.20
N GLU A 217 -15.74 22.21 15.95
CA GLU A 217 -16.02 20.91 16.53
C GLU A 217 -15.06 19.83 15.99
N GLN A 218 -14.74 19.89 14.70
CA GLN A 218 -13.80 18.97 14.04
C GLN A 218 -12.35 19.20 14.49
N LYS A 219 -11.98 20.44 14.85
CA LYS A 219 -10.66 20.76 15.44
C LYS A 219 -10.50 20.13 16.82
N ALA A 220 -11.55 20.19 17.64
CA ALA A 220 -11.55 19.58 18.98
C ALA A 220 -11.41 18.05 18.94
N ILE A 221 -11.99 17.38 17.93
CA ILE A 221 -11.86 15.92 17.74
C ILE A 221 -10.44 15.52 17.32
N ALA A 222 -9.74 16.38 16.56
CA ALA A 222 -8.36 16.14 16.14
C ALA A 222 -7.31 16.39 17.25
N GLY A 223 -7.73 16.84 18.44
CA GLY A 223 -6.83 17.09 19.57
C GLY A 223 -6.04 18.40 19.48
N VAL A 224 -6.60 19.43 18.83
CA VAL A 224 -6.10 20.82 18.86
C VAL A 224 -7.09 21.72 19.60
#